data_AF-A0A936D1R6-F1
#
_entry.id   AF-A0A936D1R6-F1
#
_cell.length_a   1.000
_cell.length_b   1.000
_cell.length_c   1.000
_cell.angle_alpha   90.00
_cell.angle_beta   90.00
_cell.angle_gamma   90.00
#
_symmetry.space_group_name_H-M   'P 1'
#
loop_
_entity.id
_entity.type
_entity.pdbx_description
1 polymer ?
#
loop_
_entity_poly.entity_id
_entity_poly.type
_entity_poly.pdbx_seq_one_letter_code
_entity_poly.pdbx_strand_id
1 'polypeptide(L)'
;MMNSDYADYIRDLFYMFREAAAEAQRDKKTRPEEAAYHEGREMAYVEVLLRMQSQADAFMIPREDVGLSGFDPLKDPLEPPKPGRSH
;
A
#
# COMPACT_ATOMS: atom_id res chain seq x y z
N MET A 1 -17.47 4.23 -17.87
CA MET A 1 -16.83 2.96 -17.48
C MET A 1 -15.36 3.25 -17.29
N MET A 2 -14.82 3.02 -16.10
CA MET A 2 -13.37 2.98 -15.92
C MET A 2 -12.86 1.82 -16.77
N ASN A 3 -11.86 2.04 -17.64
CA ASN A 3 -11.25 0.95 -18.40
C ASN A 3 -10.66 -0.05 -17.38
N SER A 4 -11.00 -1.33 -17.46
CA SER A 4 -10.61 -2.35 -16.48
C SER A 4 -9.10 -2.34 -16.23
N ASP A 5 -8.33 -2.10 -17.29
CA ASP A 5 -6.87 -2.08 -17.25
C ASP A 5 -6.31 -1.00 -16.31
N TYR A 6 -6.97 0.17 -16.21
CA TYR A 6 -6.52 1.23 -15.29
C TYR A 6 -6.87 0.91 -13.84
N ALA A 7 -8.04 0.31 -13.59
CA ALA A 7 -8.42 -0.09 -12.24
C ALA A 7 -7.50 -1.21 -11.71
N ASP A 8 -7.20 -2.19 -12.56
CA ASP A 8 -6.27 -3.27 -12.25
C ASP A 8 -4.84 -2.75 -12.06
N TYR A 9 -4.38 -1.83 -12.92
CA TYR A 9 -3.09 -1.15 -12.74
C TYR A 9 -3.00 -0.40 -11.40
N ILE A 10 -4.03 0.35 -11.02
CA ILE A 10 -4.04 1.09 -9.74
C ILE A 10 -4.04 0.12 -8.57
N ARG A 11 -4.79 -0.98 -8.67
CA ARG A 11 -4.84 -2.03 -7.64
C ARG A 11 -3.47 -2.68 -7.45
N ASP A 12 -2.80 -3.03 -8.54
CA ASP A 12 -1.45 -3.60 -8.51
C ASP A 12 -0.45 -2.59 -7.94
N LEU A 13 -0.54 -1.31 -8.34
CA LEU A 13 0.31 -0.25 -7.82
C LEU A 13 0.14 -0.09 -6.30
N PHE A 14 -1.10 -0.16 -5.79
CA PHE A 14 -1.37 -0.14 -4.36
C PHE A 14 -0.72 -1.33 -3.63
N TYR A 15 -0.84 -2.54 -4.18
CA TYR A 15 -0.18 -3.71 -3.60
C TYR A 15 1.35 -3.62 -3.64
N MET A 16 1.92 -3.11 -4.73
CA MET A 16 3.36 -2.89 -4.84
C MET A 16 3.89 -1.91 -3.78
N PHE A 17 3.17 -0.82 -3.50
CA PHE A 17 3.57 0.09 -2.43
C PHE A 17 3.47 -0.52 -1.04
N ARG A 18 2.46 -1.37 -0.81
CA ARG A 18 2.31 -2.16 0.40
C ARG A 18 3.49 -3.12 0.61
N GLU A 19 3.88 -3.84 -0.45
CA GLU A 19 5.06 -4.72 -0.41
C GLU A 19 6.35 -3.96 -0.14
N ALA A 20 6.54 -2.81 -0.78
CA ALA A 20 7.73 -1.98 -0.57
C ALA A 20 7.79 -1.39 0.86
N ALA A 21 6.66 -1.02 1.44
CA ALA A 21 6.57 -0.59 2.82
C ALA A 21 6.89 -1.74 3.80
N ALA A 22 6.36 -2.93 3.54
CA ALA A 22 6.66 -4.14 4.32
C ALA A 22 8.13 -4.56 4.19
N GLU A 23 8.73 -4.43 3.01
CA GLU A 23 10.15 -4.67 2.78
C GLU A 23 11.00 -3.69 3.59
N ALA A 24 10.71 -2.40 3.54
CA ALA A 24 11.41 -1.40 4.34
C ALA A 24 11.30 -1.71 5.85
N GLN A 25 10.13 -2.14 6.32
CA GLN A 25 9.95 -2.56 7.70
C GLN A 25 10.80 -3.80 8.07
N ARG A 26 10.98 -4.76 7.15
CA ARG A 26 11.85 -5.93 7.33
C ARG A 26 13.32 -5.52 7.33
N ASP A 27 13.74 -4.72 6.36
CA ASP A 27 15.13 -4.27 6.21
C ASP A 27 15.59 -3.46 7.42
N LYS A 28 14.72 -2.60 7.97
CA LYS A 28 14.97 -1.90 9.24
C LYS A 28 15.36 -2.84 10.38
N LYS A 29 14.80 -4.06 10.41
CA LYS A 29 15.08 -5.07 11.45
C LYS A 29 16.33 -5.89 11.15
N THR A 30 16.65 -6.11 9.87
CA THR A 30 17.77 -6.98 9.44
C THR A 30 19.06 -6.21 9.17
N ARG A 31 18.98 -4.89 8.97
CA ARG A 31 20.11 -3.98 8.66
C ARG A 31 20.14 -2.80 9.65
N PRO A 32 20.56 -3.02 10.90
CA PRO A 32 20.52 -1.99 11.94
C PRO A 32 21.35 -0.74 11.60
N GLU A 33 22.41 -0.86 10.80
CA GLU A 33 23.24 0.23 10.30
C GLU A 33 22.50 1.17 9.33
N GLU A 34 21.47 0.67 8.65
CA GLU A 34 20.61 1.40 7.70
C GLU A 34 19.21 1.68 8.30
N ALA A 35 19.00 1.43 9.60
CA ALA A 35 17.66 1.45 10.21
C ALA A 35 16.91 2.77 10.01
N ALA A 36 17.59 3.92 10.16
CA ALA A 36 16.98 5.24 9.98
C ALA A 36 16.56 5.50 8.52
N TYR A 37 17.33 4.99 7.55
CA TYR A 37 16.98 5.07 6.14
C TYR A 37 15.73 4.23 5.83
N HIS A 38 15.70 2.99 6.33
CA HIS A 38 14.58 2.09 6.14
C HIS A 38 13.31 2.55 6.87
N GLU A 39 13.44 3.20 8.03
CA GLU A 39 12.33 3.86 8.71
C GLU A 39 11.76 5.02 7.86
N GLY A 40 12.63 5.86 7.29
CA GLY A 40 12.20 6.91 6.36
C GLY A 40 11.51 6.34 5.11
N ARG A 41 12.04 5.24 4.55
CA ARG A 41 11.47 4.54 3.39
C ARG A 41 10.09 3.93 3.72
N GLU A 42 9.94 3.31 4.90
CA GLU A 42 8.65 2.79 5.39
C GLU A 42 7.61 3.92 5.48
N MET A 43 7.96 5.03 6.15
CA MET A 43 7.08 6.19 6.30
C MET A 43 6.71 6.85 4.96
N ALA A 44 7.64 6.90 4.01
CA ALA A 44 7.38 7.44 2.68
C ALA A 44 6.31 6.62 1.94
N TYR A 45 6.37 5.28 1.98
CA TYR A 45 5.34 4.46 1.36
C TYR A 45 4.00 4.52 2.10
N VAL A 46 4.01 4.59 3.44
CA VAL A 46 2.79 4.83 4.23
C VAL A 46 2.11 6.13 3.80
N GLU A 47 2.87 7.22 3.63
CA GLU A 47 2.33 8.49 3.15
C GLU A 47 1.76 8.37 1.73
N VAL A 48 2.44 7.67 0.81
CA VAL A 48 1.91 7.43 -0.54
C VAL A 48 0.57 6.69 -0.49
N LEU A 49 0.45 5.66 0.35
CA LEU A 49 -0.79 4.90 0.52
C LEU A 49 -1.93 5.79 1.06
N LEU A 50 -1.65 6.64 2.05
CA LEU A 50 -2.61 7.62 2.56
C LEU A 50 -3.04 8.62 1.48
N ARG A 51 -2.10 9.08 0.66
CA ARG A 51 -2.39 9.99 -0.47
C ARG A 51 -3.26 9.32 -1.51
N MET A 52 -3.01 8.06 -1.86
CA MET A 52 -3.86 7.30 -2.78
C MET A 52 -5.30 7.20 -2.26
N GLN A 53 -5.49 6.92 -0.97
CA GLN A 53 -6.83 6.88 -0.36
C GLN A 53 -7.51 8.25 -0.38
N SER A 54 -6.80 9.30 0.00
CA SER A 54 -7.32 10.66 -0.03
C SER A 54 -7.69 11.11 -1.44
N GLN A 55 -6.91 10.74 -2.46
CA GLN A 55 -7.23 11.03 -3.86
C GLN A 55 -8.44 10.23 -4.34
N ALA A 56 -8.54 8.95 -4.00
CA ALA A 56 -9.71 8.14 -4.34
C ALA A 56 -11.00 8.77 -3.79
N ASP A 57 -10.98 9.23 -2.53
CA ASP A 57 -12.11 9.95 -1.93
C ASP A 57 -12.40 11.26 -2.66
N ALA A 58 -11.37 12.05 -2.97
CA ALA A 58 -11.52 13.35 -3.65
C ALA A 58 -12.11 13.22 -5.06
N PHE A 59 -11.80 12.13 -5.76
CA PHE A 59 -12.35 11.83 -7.08
C PHE A 59 -13.62 10.97 -7.04
N MET A 60 -14.16 10.69 -5.85
CA MET A 60 -15.32 9.81 -5.65
C MET A 60 -15.15 8.43 -6.31
N ILE A 61 -13.92 7.91 -6.33
CA ILE A 61 -13.61 6.58 -6.82
C ILE A 61 -13.95 5.59 -5.70
N PRO A 62 -14.85 4.61 -5.92
CA PRO A 62 -15.11 3.58 -4.93
C PRO A 62 -13.82 2.84 -4.59
N ARG A 63 -13.46 2.82 -3.31
CA ARG A 63 -12.20 2.21 -2.86
C ARG A 63 -12.10 0.72 -3.20
N GLU A 64 -13.24 0.03 -3.27
CA GLU A 64 -13.35 -1.36 -3.72
C GLU A 64 -12.88 -1.58 -5.16
N ASP A 65 -13.18 -0.64 -6.06
CA ASP A 65 -12.80 -0.74 -7.49
C ASP A 65 -11.27 -0.76 -7.66
N VAL A 66 -10.56 -0.06 -6.78
CA VAL A 66 -9.10 0.10 -6.80
C VAL A 66 -8.37 -0.68 -5.69
N GLY A 67 -9.07 -1.60 -5.00
CA GLY A 67 -8.50 -2.44 -3.95
C GLY A 67 -8.04 -1.71 -2.68
N LEU A 68 -8.50 -0.48 -2.47
CA LEU A 68 -8.22 0.36 -1.30
C LEU A 68 -9.20 0.11 -0.13
N SER A 69 -10.19 -0.76 -0.29
CA SER A 69 -11.19 -1.05 0.74
C SER A 69 -10.61 -1.81 1.93
N GLY A 70 -10.98 -1.40 3.16
CA GLY A 70 -10.68 -2.15 4.38
C GLY A 70 -9.21 -2.19 4.79
N PHE A 71 -8.40 -1.24 4.32
CA PHE A 71 -7.00 -1.09 4.70
C PHE A 71 -6.73 0.32 5.26
N ASP A 72 -6.08 0.41 6.41
CA ASP A 72 -5.57 1.61 7.05
C ASP A 72 -4.03 1.52 7.12
N PRO A 73 -3.28 2.32 6.33
CA PRO A 73 -1.81 2.26 6.28
C PRO A 73 -1.12 2.51 7.63
N LEU A 74 -1.82 3.12 8.59
CA LEU A 74 -1.28 3.44 9.92
C LEU A 74 -1.57 2.35 10.97
N LYS A 75 -2.51 1.45 10.70
CA LYS A 75 -2.97 0.45 11.68
C LYS A 75 -2.80 -0.99 11.21
N ASP A 76 -3.00 -1.21 9.91
CA ASP A 76 -3.03 -2.55 9.34
C ASP A 76 -1.64 -3.02 8.92
N PRO A 77 -1.43 -4.34 8.83
CA PRO A 77 -0.20 -4.90 8.28
C PRO A 77 0.05 -4.41 6.85
N LEU A 78 1.24 -3.84 6.64
CA LEU A 78 1.66 -3.33 5.34
C LEU A 78 1.73 -4.44 4.30
N GLU A 79 2.08 -5.66 4.70
CA GLU A 79 2.17 -6.82 3.80
C GLU A 79 0.78 -7.14 3.20
N PRO A 80 0.66 -7.25 1.87
CA PRO A 80 -0.61 -7.59 1.24
C PRO A 80 -1.04 -9.02 1.59
N PRO A 81 -2.36 -9.30 1.61
CA PRO A 81 -2.85 -10.66 1.78
C PRO A 81 -2.31 -11.53 0.63
N LYS A 82 -1.78 -12.71 0.97
CA LYS A 82 -1.31 -13.67 -0.04
C LYS A 82 -2.48 -14.02 -0.97
N PRO A 83 -2.29 -14.02 -2.31
CA PRO A 83 -3.32 -14.45 -3.23
C PRO A 83 -3.67 -15.91 -2.92
N GLY A 84 -4.86 -16.16 -2.36
CA GLY A 84 -5.33 -17.52 -2.03
C GLY A 84 -6.03 -17.74 -0.68
N ARG A 85 -6.33 -16.72 0.12
CA ARG A 85 -7.23 -16.88 1.28
C ARG A 85 -8.36 -15.87 1.26
N SER A 86 -9.32 -16.11 0.38
CA SER A 86 -10.72 -15.74 0.61
C SER A 86 -11.28 -16.72 1.63
N HIS A 87 -11.74 -16.23 2.77
CA HIS A 87 -12.70 -16.94 3.61
C HIS A 87 -14.09 -16.39 3.31
#